data_AF-A0A957X478-F1
#
_entry.id   AF-A0A957X478-F1
#
_cell.length_a   1.000
_cell.length_b   1.000
_cell.length_c   1.000
_cell.angle_alpha   90.00
_cell.angle_beta   90.00
_cell.angle_gamma   90.00
#
_symmetry.space_group_name_H-M   'P 1'
#
loop_
_entity.id
_entity.type
_entity.pdbx_description
1 polymer ?
#
loop_
_entity_poly.entity_id
_entity_poly.type
_entity_poly.pdbx_seq_one_letter_code
_entity_poly.pdbx_strand_id
1 'polypeptide(L)'
;MNKERPTIRQSISSPAPVATARPDEHWLYFLMLLMPESIYGWLLYSTPAPRSLPSLLLITAFFGLHIVLFLLAPRLPRRLGRLIGYAIVQSILIFAIVLVTSATPQPITLLLYAALAAQMVALFQGALRPAISAAALFLCIVVVDYVAFWGWSALIGFLLVTLPLTAFLMALVYLYLRQTHARQEAQQLLTALEAAHQQLAAYA
;
A
#
# COMPACT_ATOMS: atom_id res chain seq x y z
N MET A 1 29.23 56.38 31.06
CA MET A 1 29.76 55.45 30.03
C MET A 1 29.12 54.09 30.24
N ASN A 2 28.09 53.79 29.46
CA ASN A 2 27.30 52.56 29.56
C ASN A 2 27.93 51.52 28.62
N LYS A 3 28.50 50.43 29.16
CA LYS A 3 29.07 49.34 28.37
C LYS A 3 27.92 48.50 27.81
N GLU A 4 27.65 48.65 26.52
CA GLU A 4 26.77 47.75 25.78
C GLU A 4 27.33 46.32 25.85
N ARG A 5 26.56 45.40 26.43
CA ARG A 5 26.87 43.97 26.40
C ARG A 5 26.57 43.45 24.99
N PRO A 6 27.52 42.80 24.30
CA PRO A 6 27.24 42.17 23.02
C PRO A 6 26.25 41.03 23.25
N THR A 7 25.05 41.17 22.71
CA THR A 7 24.06 40.11 22.58
C THR A 7 24.58 39.13 21.53
N ILE A 8 25.28 38.09 22.00
CA ILE A 8 25.62 36.91 21.21
C ILE A 8 24.32 36.16 20.91
N ARG A 9 23.55 36.64 19.93
CA ARG A 9 22.59 35.81 19.19
C ARG A 9 23.43 34.98 18.23
N GLN A 10 24.11 33.96 18.75
CA GLN A 10 24.56 32.87 17.91
C GLN A 10 23.30 32.25 17.31
N SER A 11 23.11 32.48 16.02
CA SER A 11 22.16 31.75 15.20
C SER A 11 22.52 30.28 15.32
N ILE A 12 21.81 29.55 16.17
CA ILE A 12 21.79 28.09 16.13
C ILE A 12 21.23 27.76 14.75
N SER A 13 22.14 27.53 13.81
CA SER A 13 21.78 26.99 12.50
C SER A 13 21.34 25.58 12.79
N SER A 14 20.02 25.37 12.85
CA SER A 14 19.46 24.03 12.91
C SER A 14 20.14 23.21 11.81
N PRO A 15 20.82 22.10 12.16
CA PRO A 15 21.44 21.27 11.15
C PRO A 15 20.37 20.87 10.14
N ALA A 16 20.66 21.08 8.86
CA ALA A 16 19.75 20.75 7.78
C ALA A 16 19.31 19.28 7.93
N PRO A 17 18.00 18.98 7.85
CA PRO A 17 17.54 17.61 8.00
C PRO A 17 18.21 16.74 6.94
N VAL A 18 18.98 15.76 7.41
CA VAL A 18 19.63 14.75 6.56
C VAL A 18 18.53 13.91 5.93
N ALA A 19 18.15 14.25 4.69
CA ALA A 19 17.23 13.49 3.86
C ALA A 19 17.92 12.22 3.36
N THR A 20 18.03 11.20 4.22
CA THR A 20 18.38 9.86 3.78
C THR A 20 17.11 9.16 3.31
N ALA A 21 17.11 8.70 2.06
CA ALA A 21 16.04 7.89 1.50
C ALA A 21 15.92 6.57 2.28
N ARG A 22 14.68 6.22 2.64
CA ARG A 22 14.29 5.24 3.67
C ARG A 22 14.36 3.79 3.15
N PRO A 23 15.25 2.93 3.67
CA PRO A 23 15.39 1.55 3.19
C PRO A 23 14.23 0.61 3.55
N ASP A 24 13.46 0.93 4.60
CA ASP A 24 12.43 0.10 5.22
C ASP A 24 11.08 0.10 4.48
N GLU A 25 10.68 1.24 3.91
CA GLU A 25 9.41 1.34 3.15
C GLU A 25 9.44 0.52 1.85
N HIS A 26 10.59 0.46 1.19
CA HIS A 26 10.75 -0.22 -0.11
C HIS A 26 10.43 -1.71 -0.02
N TRP A 27 10.75 -2.34 1.11
CA TRP A 27 10.46 -3.76 1.34
C TRP A 27 8.97 -4.05 1.43
N LEU A 28 8.20 -3.19 2.10
CA LEU A 28 6.74 -3.35 2.19
C LEU A 28 6.08 -3.16 0.82
N TYR A 29 6.50 -2.15 0.06
CA TYR A 29 6.03 -1.97 -1.33
C TYR A 29 6.37 -3.18 -2.20
N PHE A 30 7.58 -3.72 -2.05
CA PHE A 30 7.99 -4.93 -2.77
C PHE A 30 7.11 -6.13 -2.38
N LEU A 31 6.84 -6.34 -1.10
CA LEU A 31 5.99 -7.44 -0.62
C LEU A 31 4.54 -7.30 -1.11
N MET A 32 4.00 -6.08 -1.09
CA MET A 32 2.65 -5.77 -1.61
C MET A 32 2.53 -5.95 -3.11
N LEU A 33 3.62 -5.79 -3.87
CA LEU A 33 3.67 -6.11 -5.30
C LEU A 33 3.86 -7.60 -5.53
N LEU A 34 4.79 -8.23 -4.82
CA LEU A 34 5.13 -9.64 -4.98
C LEU A 34 3.92 -10.54 -4.75
N MET A 35 3.08 -10.21 -3.78
CA MET A 35 1.93 -11.06 -3.43
C MET A 35 0.93 -11.21 -4.59
N PRO A 36 0.35 -10.15 -5.19
CA PRO A 36 -0.53 -10.28 -6.36
C PRO A 36 0.20 -10.82 -7.60
N GLU A 37 1.48 -10.51 -7.80
CA GLU A 37 2.22 -11.04 -8.96
C GLU A 37 2.55 -12.54 -8.84
N SER A 38 2.74 -13.04 -7.61
CA SER A 38 2.88 -14.48 -7.38
C SER A 38 1.63 -15.25 -7.79
N ILE A 39 0.46 -14.61 -7.74
CA ILE A 39 -0.81 -15.18 -8.19
C ILE A 39 -0.80 -15.36 -9.71
N TYR A 40 -0.23 -14.43 -10.47
CA TYR A 40 -0.08 -14.58 -11.92
C TYR A 40 0.81 -15.79 -12.26
N GLY A 41 1.96 -15.93 -11.60
CA GLY A 41 2.83 -17.10 -11.77
C GLY A 41 2.12 -18.41 -11.43
N TRP A 42 1.40 -18.43 -10.30
CA TRP A 42 0.60 -19.57 -9.87
C TRP A 42 -0.53 -19.91 -10.84
N LEU A 43 -1.21 -18.89 -11.38
CA LEU A 43 -2.28 -19.03 -12.35
C LEU A 43 -1.79 -19.74 -13.62
N LEU A 44 -0.67 -19.32 -14.19
CA LEU A 44 -0.07 -19.95 -15.37
C LEU A 44 0.38 -21.39 -15.12
N TYR A 45 0.89 -21.65 -13.91
CA TYR A 45 1.33 -22.99 -13.50
C TYR A 45 0.14 -23.94 -13.31
N SER A 46 -0.88 -23.51 -12.56
CA SER A 46 -2.00 -24.36 -12.12
C SER A 46 -3.09 -24.57 -13.17
N THR A 47 -3.25 -23.65 -14.12
CA THR A 47 -4.31 -23.75 -15.14
C THR A 47 -3.73 -23.80 -16.56
N PRO A 48 -4.01 -24.86 -17.34
CA PRO A 48 -3.55 -24.94 -18.73
C PRO A 48 -4.41 -24.13 -19.71
N ALA A 49 -5.68 -23.85 -19.38
CA ALA A 49 -6.62 -23.09 -20.22
C ALA A 49 -6.13 -21.70 -20.67
N PRO A 50 -5.53 -20.85 -19.81
CA PRO A 50 -5.02 -19.53 -20.23
C PRO A 50 -3.76 -19.57 -21.11
N ARG A 51 -3.22 -20.76 -21.44
CA ARG A 51 -1.99 -20.90 -22.26
C ARG A 51 -2.22 -20.73 -23.76
N SER A 52 -3.46 -20.48 -24.20
CA SER A 52 -3.67 -20.02 -25.57
C SER A 52 -3.02 -18.64 -25.74
N LEU A 53 -2.33 -18.41 -26.85
CA LEU A 53 -1.58 -17.18 -27.09
C LEU A 53 -2.41 -15.90 -26.84
N PRO A 54 -3.68 -15.80 -27.30
CA PRO A 54 -4.48 -14.59 -27.09
C PRO A 54 -4.83 -14.36 -25.61
N SER A 55 -5.24 -15.41 -24.88
CA SER A 55 -5.58 -15.29 -23.46
C SER A 55 -4.35 -14.95 -22.62
N LEU A 56 -3.20 -15.57 -22.93
CA LEU A 56 -1.95 -15.29 -22.26
C LEU A 56 -1.56 -13.82 -22.44
N LEU A 57 -1.61 -13.29 -23.66
CA LEU A 57 -1.30 -11.88 -23.94
C LEU A 57 -2.24 -10.94 -23.18
N LEU A 58 -3.55 -11.22 -23.16
CA LEU A 58 -4.53 -10.39 -22.47
C LEU A 58 -4.32 -10.38 -20.96
N ILE A 59 -4.13 -11.54 -20.33
CA ILE A 59 -3.88 -11.65 -18.89
C ILE A 59 -2.57 -10.96 -18.53
N THR A 60 -1.51 -11.20 -19.31
CA THR A 60 -0.20 -10.57 -19.11
C THR A 60 -0.29 -9.05 -19.25
N ALA A 61 -1.08 -8.54 -20.20
CA ALA A 61 -1.32 -7.12 -20.35
C ALA A 61 -2.04 -6.52 -19.14
N PHE A 62 -3.06 -7.20 -18.59
CA PHE A 62 -3.76 -6.72 -17.40
C PHE A 62 -2.89 -6.73 -16.14
N PHE A 63 -2.15 -7.80 -15.87
CA PHE A 63 -1.20 -7.83 -14.75
C PHE A 63 -0.08 -6.80 -14.95
N GLY A 64 0.48 -6.68 -16.16
CA GLY A 64 1.46 -5.65 -16.49
C GLY A 64 0.94 -4.23 -16.24
N LEU A 65 -0.31 -3.96 -16.63
CA LEU A 65 -0.97 -2.69 -16.34
C LEU A 65 -1.17 -2.48 -14.84
N HIS A 66 -1.52 -3.53 -14.09
CA HIS A 66 -1.68 -3.48 -12.64
C HIS A 66 -0.36 -3.10 -11.96
N ILE A 67 0.75 -3.74 -12.35
CA ILE A 67 2.11 -3.42 -11.89
C ILE A 67 2.44 -1.96 -12.19
N VAL A 68 2.24 -1.51 -13.44
CA VAL A 68 2.56 -0.12 -13.83
C VAL A 68 1.78 0.88 -12.99
N LEU A 69 0.48 0.66 -12.82
CA LEU A 69 -0.37 1.50 -11.97
C LEU A 69 0.09 1.46 -10.50
N PHE A 70 0.42 0.28 -9.97
CA PHE A 70 0.96 0.11 -8.61
C PHE A 70 2.23 0.93 -8.41
N LEU A 71 3.19 0.82 -9.34
CA LEU A 71 4.47 1.55 -9.29
C LEU A 71 4.29 3.07 -9.50
N LEU A 72 3.19 3.49 -10.12
CA LEU A 72 2.85 4.89 -10.29
C LEU A 72 2.16 5.47 -9.04
N ALA A 73 1.59 4.63 -8.17
CA ALA A 73 0.84 5.06 -7.00
C ALA A 73 1.61 5.99 -6.04
N PRO A 74 2.90 5.75 -5.72
CA PRO A 74 3.67 6.66 -4.86
C PRO A 74 3.91 8.05 -5.47
N ARG A 75 3.83 8.16 -6.81
CA ARG A 75 3.99 9.42 -7.54
C ARG A 75 2.68 10.19 -7.66
N LEU A 76 1.56 9.60 -7.26
CA LEU A 76 0.26 10.26 -7.35
C LEU A 76 0.15 11.34 -6.26
N PRO A 77 -0.19 12.58 -6.62
CA PRO A 77 -0.37 13.62 -5.61
C PRO A 77 -1.56 13.25 -4.71
N ARG A 78 -1.38 13.46 -3.40
CA ARG A 78 -2.31 13.05 -2.33
C ARG A 78 -3.63 13.84 -2.27
N ARG A 79 -4.13 14.32 -3.41
CA ARG A 79 -5.47 14.91 -3.52
C ARG A 79 -6.52 13.79 -3.50
N LEU A 80 -7.47 13.86 -2.57
CA LEU A 80 -8.48 12.82 -2.35
C LEU A 80 -9.16 12.32 -3.65
N GLY A 81 -9.59 13.24 -4.53
CA GLY A 81 -10.23 12.87 -5.79
C GLY A 81 -9.35 12.05 -6.73
N ARG A 82 -8.03 12.27 -6.76
CA ARG A 82 -7.09 11.48 -7.58
C ARG A 82 -6.85 10.09 -6.98
N LEU A 83 -6.79 9.99 -5.65
CA LEU A 83 -6.68 8.70 -4.96
C LEU A 83 -7.93 7.85 -5.17
N ILE A 84 -9.12 8.45 -5.10
CA ILE A 84 -10.39 7.78 -5.40
C ILE A 84 -10.41 7.33 -6.86
N GLY A 85 -10.06 8.21 -7.81
CA GLY A 85 -9.99 7.84 -9.23
C GLY A 85 -9.04 6.68 -9.49
N TYR A 86 -7.86 6.70 -8.86
CA TYR A 86 -6.89 5.60 -8.92
C TYR A 86 -7.48 4.29 -8.35
N ALA A 87 -8.14 4.35 -7.19
CA ALA A 87 -8.78 3.19 -6.57
C ALA A 87 -9.86 2.58 -7.47
N ILE A 88 -10.66 3.42 -8.15
CA ILE A 88 -11.68 2.98 -9.11
C ILE A 88 -11.02 2.28 -10.30
N VAL A 89 -10.00 2.90 -10.91
CA VAL A 89 -9.28 2.30 -12.06
C VAL A 89 -8.66 0.95 -11.68
N GLN A 90 -8.01 0.87 -10.51
CA GLN A 90 -7.46 -0.40 -10.02
C GLN A 90 -8.55 -1.45 -9.77
N SER A 91 -9.70 -1.06 -9.21
CA SER A 91 -10.81 -1.99 -8.96
C SER A 91 -11.40 -2.54 -10.26
N ILE A 92 -11.58 -1.69 -11.28
CA ILE A 92 -12.03 -2.09 -12.61
C ILE A 92 -11.01 -3.04 -13.26
N LEU A 93 -9.72 -2.77 -13.11
CA LEU A 93 -8.68 -3.63 -13.67
C LEU A 93 -8.66 -5.02 -13.02
N ILE A 94 -8.75 -5.09 -11.70
CA ILE A 94 -8.83 -6.38 -11.00
C ILE A 94 -10.10 -7.13 -11.37
N PHE A 95 -11.24 -6.44 -11.49
CA PHE A 95 -12.47 -7.03 -12.01
C PHE A 95 -12.28 -7.61 -13.42
N ALA A 96 -11.61 -6.89 -14.33
CA ALA A 96 -11.31 -7.39 -15.66
C ALA A 96 -10.38 -8.62 -15.64
N ILE A 97 -9.40 -8.65 -14.72
CA ILE A 97 -8.56 -9.83 -14.49
C ILE A 97 -9.44 -11.00 -14.06
N VAL A 98 -10.28 -10.83 -13.05
CA VAL A 98 -11.16 -11.89 -12.52
C VAL A 98 -12.14 -12.39 -13.58
N LEU A 99 -12.70 -11.51 -14.41
CA LEU A 99 -13.57 -11.89 -15.52
C LEU A 99 -12.86 -12.83 -16.51
N VAL A 100 -11.62 -12.48 -16.91
CA VAL A 100 -10.82 -13.30 -17.83
C VAL A 100 -10.30 -14.57 -17.16
N THR A 101 -10.08 -14.56 -15.85
CA THR A 101 -9.64 -15.72 -15.07
C THR A 101 -10.78 -16.47 -14.39
N SER A 102 -12.04 -16.19 -14.71
CA SER A 102 -13.22 -16.76 -14.03
C SER A 102 -13.30 -18.29 -14.08
N ALA A 103 -12.63 -18.93 -15.05
CA ALA A 103 -12.45 -20.37 -15.12
C ALA A 103 -11.49 -20.95 -14.05
N THR A 104 -10.91 -20.11 -13.19
CA THR A 104 -9.89 -20.49 -12.21
C THR A 104 -10.44 -20.64 -10.79
N PRO A 105 -9.73 -21.33 -9.90
CA PRO A 105 -10.22 -21.62 -8.55
C PRO A 105 -10.50 -20.36 -7.73
N GLN A 106 -11.62 -20.35 -7.01
CA GLN A 106 -12.08 -19.28 -6.10
C GLN A 106 -11.01 -18.65 -5.17
N PRO A 107 -10.02 -19.39 -4.62
CA PRO A 107 -9.03 -18.80 -3.71
C PRO A 107 -8.15 -17.71 -4.35
N ILE A 108 -7.91 -17.79 -5.67
CA ILE A 108 -7.07 -16.84 -6.40
C ILE A 108 -7.71 -15.45 -6.43
N THR A 109 -9.00 -15.40 -6.76
CA THR A 109 -9.81 -14.18 -6.78
C THR A 109 -9.82 -13.50 -5.41
N LEU A 110 -9.96 -14.29 -4.34
CA LEU A 110 -9.98 -13.79 -2.97
C LEU A 110 -8.62 -13.18 -2.56
N LEU A 111 -7.51 -13.79 -2.96
CA LEU A 111 -6.17 -13.25 -2.70
C LEU A 111 -5.89 -11.95 -3.48
N LEU A 112 -6.29 -11.88 -4.76
CA LEU A 112 -6.20 -10.66 -5.58
C LEU A 112 -6.94 -9.50 -4.91
N TYR A 113 -8.14 -9.77 -4.42
CA TYR A 113 -8.94 -8.77 -3.76
C TYR A 113 -8.37 -8.36 -2.39
N ALA A 114 -7.89 -9.32 -1.61
CA ALA A 114 -7.23 -9.03 -0.34
C ALA A 114 -5.97 -8.15 -0.50
N ALA A 115 -5.17 -8.41 -1.54
CA ALA A 115 -4.01 -7.60 -1.89
C ALA A 115 -4.39 -6.15 -2.24
N LEU A 116 -5.46 -5.96 -3.03
CA LEU A 116 -5.93 -4.62 -3.38
C LEU A 116 -6.46 -3.85 -2.18
N ALA A 117 -7.22 -4.50 -1.28
CA ALA A 117 -7.67 -3.87 -0.03
C ALA A 117 -6.49 -3.38 0.82
N ALA A 118 -5.46 -4.20 0.98
CA ALA A 118 -4.23 -3.83 1.68
C ALA A 118 -3.56 -2.61 1.01
N GLN A 119 -3.47 -2.61 -0.33
CA GLN A 119 -2.91 -1.49 -1.09
C GLN A 119 -3.69 -0.19 -0.88
N MET A 120 -5.02 -0.24 -0.80
CA MET A 120 -5.84 0.95 -0.55
C MET A 120 -5.55 1.54 0.83
N VAL A 121 -5.41 0.71 1.87
CA VAL A 121 -5.00 1.20 3.21
C VAL A 121 -3.64 1.89 3.16
N ALA A 122 -2.67 1.30 2.45
CA ALA A 122 -1.36 1.91 2.28
C ALA A 122 -1.42 3.24 1.51
N LEU A 123 -2.36 3.41 0.58
CA LEU A 123 -2.51 4.65 -0.19
C LEU A 123 -3.09 5.81 0.64
N PHE A 124 -3.99 5.50 1.57
CA PHE A 124 -4.68 6.50 2.42
C PHE A 124 -4.02 6.71 3.79
N GLN A 125 -2.73 6.38 3.92
CA GLN A 125 -1.96 6.59 5.14
C GLN A 125 -2.09 8.02 5.67
N GLY A 126 -2.44 8.13 6.95
CA GLY A 126 -2.66 9.41 7.65
C GLY A 126 -4.12 9.88 7.67
N ALA A 127 -5.02 9.24 6.92
CA ALA A 127 -6.45 9.57 6.94
C ALA A 127 -7.31 8.29 7.03
N LEU A 128 -7.62 7.89 8.27
CA LEU A 128 -8.37 6.65 8.53
C LEU A 128 -9.76 6.64 7.88
N ARG A 129 -10.47 7.78 7.88
CA ARG A 129 -11.82 7.89 7.30
C ARG A 129 -11.85 7.57 5.79
N PRO A 130 -11.02 8.21 4.94
CA PRO A 130 -11.00 7.86 3.52
C PRO A 130 -10.45 6.46 3.27
N ALA A 131 -9.51 5.95 4.08
CA ALA A 131 -9.04 4.57 3.99
C ALA A 131 -10.19 3.57 4.18
N ILE A 132 -11.00 3.74 5.24
CA ILE A 132 -12.18 2.91 5.51
C ILE A 132 -13.19 3.05 4.37
N SER A 133 -13.44 4.26 3.86
CA SER A 133 -14.39 4.45 2.75
C SER A 133 -13.94 3.77 1.46
N ALA A 134 -12.64 3.80 1.16
CA ALA A 134 -12.09 3.13 -0.01
C ALA A 134 -12.15 1.61 0.14
N ALA A 135 -11.85 1.09 1.34
CA ALA A 135 -11.98 -0.32 1.66
C ALA A 135 -13.45 -0.79 1.58
N ALA A 136 -14.41 0.02 2.03
CA ALA A 136 -15.83 -0.29 1.93
C ALA A 136 -16.32 -0.29 0.49
N LEU A 137 -15.98 0.74 -0.30
CA LEU A 137 -16.27 0.80 -1.74
C LEU A 137 -15.71 -0.43 -2.46
N PHE A 138 -14.48 -0.77 -2.14
CA PHE A 138 -13.82 -1.94 -2.69
C PHE A 138 -14.55 -3.23 -2.31
N LEU A 139 -14.91 -3.42 -1.04
CA LEU A 139 -15.68 -4.57 -0.58
C LEU A 139 -17.03 -4.68 -1.32
N CYS A 140 -17.71 -3.56 -1.59
CA CYS A 140 -18.93 -3.56 -2.39
C CYS A 140 -18.68 -4.08 -3.81
N ILE A 141 -17.60 -3.64 -4.47
CA ILE A 141 -17.23 -4.12 -5.81
C ILE A 141 -16.97 -5.63 -5.79
N VAL A 142 -16.23 -6.10 -4.80
CA VAL A 142 -15.93 -7.51 -4.62
C VAL A 142 -17.19 -8.34 -4.39
N VAL A 143 -18.15 -7.84 -3.61
CA VAL A 143 -19.43 -8.52 -3.41
C VAL A 143 -20.23 -8.60 -4.71
N VAL A 144 -20.30 -7.50 -5.47
CA VAL A 144 -21.00 -7.47 -6.77
C VAL A 144 -20.37 -8.49 -7.73
N ASP A 145 -19.04 -8.50 -7.83
CA ASP A 145 -18.30 -9.45 -8.65
C ASP A 145 -18.59 -10.90 -8.21
N TYR A 146 -18.46 -11.17 -6.92
CA TYR A 146 -18.62 -12.52 -6.40
C TYR A 146 -20.05 -13.06 -6.60
N VAL A 147 -21.07 -12.23 -6.39
CA VAL A 147 -22.46 -12.59 -6.64
C VAL A 147 -22.71 -12.82 -8.13
N ALA A 148 -22.10 -12.04 -9.02
CA ALA A 148 -22.29 -12.18 -10.47
C ALA A 148 -21.75 -13.52 -10.99
N PHE A 149 -20.64 -14.01 -10.45
CA PHE A 149 -20.01 -15.26 -10.90
C PHE A 149 -20.46 -16.52 -10.15
N TRP A 150 -20.66 -16.43 -8.83
CA TRP A 150 -20.94 -17.60 -7.98
C TRP A 150 -22.34 -17.59 -7.36
N GLY A 151 -23.11 -16.52 -7.57
CA GLY A 151 -24.49 -16.40 -7.10
C GLY A 151 -24.63 -16.05 -5.62
N TRP A 152 -25.87 -15.76 -5.21
CA TRP A 152 -26.20 -15.33 -3.84
C TRP A 152 -25.97 -16.39 -2.77
N SER A 153 -26.07 -17.68 -3.13
CA SER A 153 -25.91 -18.79 -2.17
C SER A 153 -24.48 -18.89 -1.62
N ALA A 154 -23.48 -18.54 -2.42
CA ALA A 154 -22.07 -18.59 -2.01
C ALA A 154 -21.62 -17.35 -1.21
N LEU A 155 -22.43 -16.28 -1.21
CA LEU A 155 -22.04 -14.98 -0.65
C LEU A 155 -21.77 -15.03 0.85
N ILE A 156 -22.59 -15.75 1.62
CA ILE A 156 -22.45 -15.81 3.08
C ILE A 156 -21.11 -16.44 3.47
N GLY A 157 -20.77 -17.58 2.85
CA GLY A 157 -19.48 -18.25 3.08
C GLY A 157 -18.30 -17.36 2.68
N PHE A 158 -18.43 -16.67 1.54
CA PHE A 158 -17.42 -15.72 1.08
C PHE A 158 -17.21 -14.55 2.06
N LEU A 159 -18.28 -13.93 2.55
CA LEU A 159 -18.18 -12.82 3.50
C LEU A 159 -17.61 -13.26 4.84
N LEU A 160 -17.97 -14.45 5.33
CA LEU A 160 -17.43 -15.00 6.58
C LEU A 160 -15.91 -15.18 6.54
N VAL A 161 -15.33 -15.45 5.37
CA VAL A 161 -13.86 -15.57 5.20
C VAL A 161 -13.23 -14.23 4.87
N THR A 162 -13.81 -13.49 3.93
CA THR A 162 -13.19 -12.29 3.34
C THR A 162 -13.18 -11.11 4.28
N LEU A 163 -14.27 -10.87 5.03
CA LEU A 163 -14.33 -9.77 5.99
C LEU A 163 -13.24 -9.84 7.06
N PRO A 164 -13.11 -10.95 7.84
CA PRO A 164 -12.09 -11.01 8.87
C PRO A 164 -10.68 -11.01 8.29
N LEU A 165 -10.46 -11.68 7.14
CA LEU A 165 -9.15 -11.67 6.48
C LEU A 165 -8.77 -10.25 6.05
N THR A 166 -9.68 -9.52 5.41
CA THR A 166 -9.44 -8.15 4.96
C THR A 166 -9.21 -7.23 6.15
N ALA A 167 -10.05 -7.30 7.18
CA ALA A 167 -9.88 -6.51 8.39
C ALA A 167 -8.52 -6.79 9.07
N PHE A 168 -8.12 -8.06 9.13
CA PHE A 168 -6.83 -8.47 9.68
C PHE A 168 -5.66 -7.89 8.87
N LEU A 169 -5.68 -8.02 7.54
CA LEU A 169 -4.64 -7.47 6.67
C LEU A 169 -4.57 -5.94 6.76
N MET A 170 -5.71 -5.26 6.78
CA MET A 170 -5.76 -3.81 6.97
C MET A 170 -5.16 -3.39 8.31
N ALA A 171 -5.51 -4.08 9.39
CA ALA A 171 -4.96 -3.81 10.72
C ALA A 171 -3.44 -4.06 10.77
N LEU A 172 -2.97 -5.15 10.15
CA LEU A 172 -1.56 -5.50 10.09
C LEU A 172 -0.75 -4.45 9.32
N VAL A 173 -1.21 -4.05 8.13
CA VAL A 173 -0.57 -2.99 7.33
C VAL A 173 -0.56 -1.68 8.11
N TYR A 174 -1.68 -1.29 8.72
CA TYR A 174 -1.78 -0.07 9.52
C TYR A 174 -0.80 -0.06 10.71
N LEU A 175 -0.77 -1.15 11.49
CA LEU A 175 0.13 -1.28 12.63
C LEU A 175 1.59 -1.24 12.22
N TYR A 176 1.94 -1.94 11.15
CA TYR A 176 3.30 -1.96 10.62
C TYR A 176 3.75 -0.55 10.22
N LEU A 177 2.90 0.18 9.49
CA LEU A 177 3.21 1.55 9.07
C LEU A 177 3.37 2.49 10.27
N ARG A 178 2.49 2.35 11.28
CA ARG A 178 2.59 3.11 12.53
C ARG A 178 3.89 2.80 13.29
N GLN A 179 4.27 1.54 13.40
CA GLN A 179 5.50 1.11 14.05
C GLN A 179 6.74 1.64 13.32
N THR A 180 6.71 1.59 11.98
CA THR A 180 7.78 2.11 11.13
C THR A 180 7.96 3.62 11.35
N HIS A 181 6.86 4.38 11.38
CA HIS A 181 6.88 5.81 11.70
C HIS A 181 7.46 6.12 13.09
N ALA A 182 7.03 5.38 14.12
CA ALA A 182 7.52 5.57 15.49
C ALA A 182 9.02 5.26 15.61
N ARG A 183 9.50 4.23 14.90
CA ARG A 183 10.93 3.89 14.87
C ARG A 183 11.76 4.98 14.18
N GLN A 184 11.25 5.53 13.08
CA GLN A 184 11.90 6.63 12.36
C GLN A 184 12.02 7.87 13.24
N GLU A 185 10.97 8.22 13.97
CA GLU A 185 10.99 9.34 14.92
C GLU A 185 12.02 9.14 16.03
N ALA A 186 12.08 7.95 16.63
CA ALA A 186 13.08 7.62 17.65
C ALA A 186 14.53 7.70 17.12
N GLN A 187 14.78 7.23 15.89
CA GLN A 187 16.09 7.33 15.26
C GLN A 187 16.49 8.78 14.99
N GLN A 188 15.56 9.62 14.53
CA GLN A 188 15.82 11.05 14.33
C GLN A 188 16.18 11.75 15.65
N LEU A 189 15.45 11.44 16.73
CA LEU A 189 15.73 11.98 18.06
C LEU A 189 17.10 11.52 18.59
N LEU A 190 17.48 10.27 18.36
CA LEU A 190 18.78 9.74 18.77
C LEU A 190 19.93 10.43 18.04
N THR A 191 19.84 10.58 16.71
CA THR A 191 20.83 11.32 15.93
C THR A 191 20.93 12.78 16.36
N ALA A 192 19.81 13.42 16.69
CA ALA A 192 19.79 14.78 17.21
C ALA A 192 20.46 14.90 18.59
N LEU A 193 20.24 13.91 19.47
CA LEU A 193 20.91 13.83 20.78
C LEU A 193 22.42 13.62 20.65
N GLU A 194 22.86 12.73 19.75
CA GLU A 194 24.28 12.50 19.46
C GLU A 194 24.96 13.79 18.96
N ALA A 195 24.33 14.50 18.03
CA ALA A 195 24.83 15.76 17.52
C ALA A 195 24.93 16.83 18.62
N ALA A 196 23.91 16.94 19.49
CA ALA A 196 23.94 17.86 20.62
C ALA A 196 25.05 17.50 21.63
N HIS A 197 25.28 16.20 21.87
CA HIS A 197 26.33 15.73 22.77
C HIS A 197 27.73 16.03 22.22
N GLN A 198 27.95 15.83 20.91
CA GLN A 198 29.21 16.17 20.25
C GLN A 198 29.51 17.68 20.31
N GLN A 199 28.48 18.52 20.14
CA GLN A 199 28.63 19.97 20.29
C GLN A 199 29.05 20.33 21.72
N LEU A 200 28.38 19.79 22.74
CA LEU A 200 28.75 20.03 24.14
C LEU A 200 30.18 19.59 24.46
N ALA A 201 30.62 18.45 23.93
CA ALA A 201 31.98 17.95 24.10
C ALA A 201 33.04 18.85 23.44
N ALA A 202 32.70 19.60 22.39
CA ALA A 202 33.62 20.53 21.73
C ALA A 202 33.79 21.87 22.48
N TYR A 203 32.88 22.21 23.40
CA TYR A 203 32.94 23.44 24.22
C TYR A 203 33.53 23.23 25.62
N ALA A 204 33.70 21.96 26.05
CA ALA A 204 34.31 21.59 27.32
C ALA A 204 35.83 21.42 27.17
#